data_AF-A0A843AHY6-F1
#
_entry.id   AF-A0A843AHY6-F1
#
_cell.length_a   1.000
_cell.length_b   1.000
_cell.length_c   1.000
_cell.angle_alpha   90.00
_cell.angle_beta   90.00
_cell.angle_gamma   90.00
#
_symmetry.space_group_name_H-M   'P 1'
#
loop_
_entity.id
_entity.type
_entity.pdbx_description
1 polymer ?
#
loop_
_entity_poly.entity_id
_entity_poly.type
_entity_poly.pdbx_seq_one_letter_code
_entity_poly.pdbx_strand_id
1 'polypeptide(L)'
;MKTKIKAIITIILSSLVTLLWILGIIFANFNLFIISMIVLMITLIPTIRYYKELDKFFKSRNGEIIEDERTQYIDERASLPAFGSVMGIIIYVAIAIFTLRNIYPQYTPMSYAFFFTAIIGIIIFLISRIYFKRKYSE
;
A
#
# COMPACT_ATOMS: atom_id res chain seq x y z
N MET A 1 25.85 -2.12 -9.22
CA MET A 1 25.10 -1.46 -10.32
C MET A 1 23.79 -2.17 -10.67
N LYS A 2 23.79 -3.48 -10.96
CA LYS A 2 22.58 -4.27 -11.29
C LYS A 2 21.50 -4.29 -10.19
N THR A 3 21.87 -4.21 -8.91
CA THR A 3 20.94 -4.17 -7.77
C THR A 3 20.16 -2.86 -7.66
N LYS A 4 20.81 -1.71 -7.91
CA LYS A 4 20.13 -0.40 -7.92
C LYS A 4 19.07 -0.31 -9.03
N ILE A 5 19.37 -0.87 -10.19
CA ILE A 5 18.44 -0.86 -11.34
C ILE A 5 17.16 -1.65 -11.01
N LYS A 6 17.27 -2.82 -10.37
CA LYS A 6 16.10 -3.62 -9.94
C LYS A 6 15.20 -2.86 -8.95
N ALA A 7 15.80 -2.18 -7.97
CA ALA A 7 15.05 -1.37 -7.01
C ALA A 7 14.34 -0.19 -7.70
N ILE A 8 15.02 0.52 -8.61
CA ILE A 8 14.44 1.63 -9.38
C ILE A 8 13.26 1.16 -10.24
N ILE A 9 13.40 0.05 -10.96
CA ILE A 9 12.32 -0.54 -11.76
C ILE A 9 11.12 -0.86 -10.87
N THR A 10 11.36 -1.43 -9.69
CA THR A 10 10.30 -1.77 -8.73
C THR A 10 9.57 -0.53 -8.23
N ILE A 11 10.30 0.58 -7.98
CA ILE A 11 9.71 1.86 -7.58
C ILE A 11 8.85 2.46 -8.70
N ILE A 12 9.35 2.46 -9.93
CA ILE A 12 8.60 2.95 -11.11
C ILE A 12 7.32 2.14 -11.32
N LEU A 13 7.42 0.82 -11.18
CA LEU A 13 6.27 -0.06 -11.26
C LEU A 13 5.25 0.25 -10.16
N SER A 14 5.70 0.45 -8.92
CA SER A 14 4.83 0.81 -7.80
C SER A 14 4.16 2.16 -8.00
N SER A 15 4.87 3.17 -8.50
CA SER A 15 4.28 4.50 -8.75
C SER A 15 3.28 4.45 -9.91
N LEU A 16 3.52 3.61 -10.93
CA LEU A 16 2.58 3.36 -12.02
C LEU A 16 1.28 2.72 -11.52
N VAL A 17 1.35 1.77 -10.59
CA VAL A 17 0.16 1.19 -9.95
C VAL A 17 -0.67 2.29 -9.29
N THR A 18 -0.04 3.13 -8.46
CA THR A 18 -0.72 4.24 -7.78
C THR A 18 -1.34 5.22 -8.77
N LEU A 19 -0.63 5.56 -9.84
CA LEU A 19 -1.13 6.44 -10.89
C LEU A 19 -2.38 5.85 -11.57
N LEU A 20 -2.33 4.59 -12.01
CA LEU A 20 -3.46 3.91 -12.64
C LEU A 20 -4.67 3.83 -11.70
N TRP A 21 -4.41 3.63 -10.40
CA TRP A 21 -5.44 3.59 -9.37
C TRP A 21 -6.15 4.94 -9.23
N ILE A 22 -5.38 6.03 -9.11
CA ILE A 22 -5.90 7.40 -9.01
C ILE A 22 -6.67 7.78 -10.27
N LEU A 23 -6.12 7.51 -11.45
CA LEU A 23 -6.78 7.80 -12.72
C LEU A 23 -8.06 6.97 -12.89
N GLY A 24 -8.06 5.70 -12.48
CA GLY A 24 -9.25 4.84 -12.51
C GLY A 24 -10.38 5.39 -11.64
N ILE A 25 -10.04 5.96 -10.47
CA ILE A 25 -11.01 6.64 -9.59
C ILE A 25 -11.51 7.95 -10.22
N ILE A 26 -10.61 8.83 -10.67
CA ILE A 26 -10.96 10.14 -11.24
C ILE A 26 -11.90 9.99 -12.44
N PHE A 27 -11.59 9.05 -13.33
CA PHE A 27 -12.41 8.80 -14.53
C PHE A 27 -13.56 7.83 -14.29
N ALA A 28 -13.79 7.39 -13.05
CA ALA A 28 -14.77 6.34 -12.70
C ALA A 28 -14.70 5.12 -13.64
N ASN A 29 -13.48 4.74 -14.05
CA ASN A 29 -13.24 3.71 -15.05
C ASN A 29 -12.79 2.41 -14.37
N PHE A 30 -13.73 1.47 -14.27
CA PHE A 30 -13.49 0.19 -13.62
C PHE A 30 -12.42 -0.67 -14.32
N ASN A 31 -12.28 -0.54 -15.64
CA ASN A 31 -11.26 -1.29 -16.38
C ASN A 31 -9.85 -0.82 -15.98
N LEU A 32 -9.66 0.48 -15.77
CA LEU A 32 -8.40 1.02 -15.25
C LEU A 32 -8.11 0.50 -13.84
N PHE A 33 -9.14 0.38 -12.99
CA PHE A 33 -9.00 -0.26 -11.69
C PHE A 33 -8.56 -1.73 -11.82
N ILE A 34 -9.21 -2.54 -12.65
CA ILE A 34 -8.81 -3.94 -12.89
C ILE A 34 -7.35 -4.03 -13.37
N ILE A 35 -6.97 -3.19 -14.34
CA ILE A 35 -5.60 -3.15 -14.88
C ILE A 35 -4.61 -2.80 -13.75
N SER A 36 -4.91 -1.78 -12.95
CA SER A 36 -4.05 -1.39 -11.82
C SER A 36 -3.86 -2.52 -10.81
N MET A 37 -4.90 -3.35 -10.60
CA MET A 37 -4.83 -4.53 -9.73
C MET A 37 -3.94 -5.63 -10.29
N ILE A 38 -4.01 -5.89 -11.59
CA ILE A 38 -3.14 -6.86 -12.28
C ILE A 38 -1.69 -6.39 -12.18
N VAL A 39 -1.44 -5.10 -12.46
CA VAL A 39 -0.10 -4.52 -12.35
C VAL A 39 0.40 -4.60 -10.90
N LEU A 40 -0.45 -4.31 -9.90
CA LEU A 40 -0.12 -4.47 -8.48
C LEU A 40 0.39 -5.89 -8.17
N MET A 41 -0.33 -6.93 -8.61
CA MET A 41 0.09 -8.32 -8.39
C MET A 41 1.45 -8.62 -9.01
N ILE A 42 1.72 -8.09 -10.21
CA ILE A 42 3.02 -8.19 -10.87
C ILE A 42 4.11 -7.46 -10.07
N THR A 43 3.80 -6.29 -9.50
CA THR A 43 4.75 -5.48 -8.70
C THR A 43 5.06 -6.08 -7.32
N LEU A 44 4.14 -6.86 -6.74
CA LEU A 44 4.35 -7.48 -5.43
C LEU A 44 5.51 -8.48 -5.46
N ILE A 45 5.65 -9.26 -6.54
CA ILE A 45 6.71 -10.27 -6.71
C ILE A 45 8.12 -9.65 -6.57
N PRO A 46 8.52 -8.64 -7.37
CA PRO A 46 9.82 -8.00 -7.22
C PRO A 46 9.94 -7.22 -5.90
N THR A 47 8.85 -6.64 -5.38
CA THR A 47 8.87 -5.92 -4.09
C THR A 47 9.27 -6.84 -2.94
N ILE A 48 8.69 -8.04 -2.87
CA ILE A 48 9.05 -9.04 -1.86
C ILE A 48 10.45 -9.58 -2.11
N ARG A 49 10.78 -9.92 -3.36
CA ARG A 49 12.07 -10.52 -3.72
C ARG A 49 13.27 -9.59 -3.49
N TYR A 50 13.09 -8.29 -3.72
CA TYR A 50 14.14 -7.27 -3.66
C TYR A 50 14.03 -6.38 -2.42
N TYR A 51 13.27 -6.80 -1.40
CA TYR A 51 13.04 -6.04 -0.18
C TYR A 51 14.33 -5.49 0.46
N LYS A 52 15.37 -6.32 0.60
CA LYS A 52 16.66 -5.89 1.20
C LYS A 52 17.39 -4.83 0.36
N GLU A 53 17.20 -4.85 -0.94
CA GLU A 53 17.85 -3.92 -1.87
C GLU A 53 17.07 -2.60 -1.94
N LEU A 54 15.75 -2.67 -1.86
CA LEU A 54 14.85 -1.52 -1.67
C LEU A 54 15.12 -0.83 -0.33
N ASP A 55 15.21 -1.58 0.77
CA ASP A 55 15.53 -1.04 2.11
C ASP A 55 16.87 -0.29 2.11
N LYS A 56 17.91 -0.88 1.52
CA LYS A 56 19.20 -0.20 1.34
C LYS A 56 19.10 1.03 0.44
N PHE A 57 18.30 0.99 -0.63
CA PHE A 57 18.13 2.12 -1.53
C PHE A 57 17.51 3.32 -0.81
N PHE A 58 16.43 3.10 -0.04
CA PHE A 58 15.78 4.15 0.74
C PHE A 58 16.65 4.68 1.87
N LYS A 59 17.36 3.81 2.60
CA LYS A 59 18.28 4.22 3.68
C LYS A 59 19.53 4.96 3.17
N SER A 60 20.07 4.59 2.01
CA SER A 60 21.26 5.24 1.44
C SER A 60 21.03 6.68 0.97
N ARG A 61 19.76 7.10 0.82
CA ARG A 61 19.42 8.41 0.25
C ARG A 61 19.41 9.53 1.28
N ASN A 62 19.23 9.20 2.57
CA ASN A 62 19.06 10.20 3.63
C ASN A 62 20.34 10.48 4.43
N GLY A 63 21.45 9.79 4.20
CA GLY A 63 22.74 10.09 4.87
C GLY A 63 22.78 9.90 6.39
N GLU A 64 21.62 9.74 7.04
CA GLU A 64 21.47 9.64 8.48
C GLU A 64 21.33 8.19 8.91
N ILE A 65 22.43 7.72 9.48
CA ILE A 65 22.55 6.93 10.71
C ILE A 65 21.19 6.45 11.26
N ILE A 66 21.02 5.13 11.19
CA ILE A 66 20.33 4.24 12.15
C ILE A 66 19.34 5.00 13.06
N GLU A 67 18.06 5.03 12.68
CA GLU A 67 16.99 5.33 13.63
C GLU A 67 17.22 4.47 14.88
N ASP A 68 17.46 5.13 16.00
CA ASP A 68 17.49 4.51 17.32
C ASP A 68 16.23 3.65 17.45
N GLU A 69 16.37 2.38 17.85
CA GLU A 69 15.27 1.39 17.85
C GLU A 69 14.05 1.91 18.63
N ARG A 70 14.29 2.82 19.57
CA ARG A 70 13.28 3.57 20.32
C ARG A 70 12.41 4.49 19.46
N THR A 71 12.99 5.24 18.54
CA THR A 71 12.26 6.14 17.63
C THR A 71 11.40 5.32 16.67
N GLN A 72 11.97 4.21 16.17
CA GLN A 72 11.27 3.26 15.30
C GLN A 72 10.07 2.61 16.01
N TYR A 73 10.20 2.30 17.30
CA TYR A 73 9.12 1.78 18.12
C TYR A 73 8.00 2.80 18.42
N ILE A 74 8.36 4.08 18.62
CA ILE A 74 7.40 5.17 18.83
C ILE A 74 6.60 5.43 17.54
N ASP A 75 7.27 5.47 16.40
CA ASP A 75 6.62 5.60 15.08
C ASP A 75 5.74 4.37 14.76
N GLU A 76 6.14 3.17 15.18
CA GLU A 76 5.30 1.98 15.05
C GLU A 76 4.03 2.07 15.91
N ARG A 77 4.14 2.57 17.15
CA ARG A 77 2.97 2.79 18.03
C ARG A 77 2.05 3.91 17.53
N ALA A 78 2.59 4.95 16.91
CA ALA A 78 1.80 6.04 16.34
C ALA A 78 1.17 5.68 14.98
N SER A 79 1.85 4.86 14.18
CA SER A 79 1.36 4.41 12.88
C SER A 79 0.20 3.40 13.00
N LEU A 80 0.14 2.62 14.08
CA LEU A 80 -0.96 1.71 14.40
C LEU A 80 -2.36 2.36 14.40
N PRO A 81 -2.63 3.38 15.25
CA PRO A 81 -3.91 4.07 15.26
C PRO A 81 -4.14 4.86 13.98
N ALA A 82 -3.10 5.48 13.39
CA ALA A 82 -3.23 6.19 12.12
C ALA A 82 -3.68 5.25 10.98
N PHE A 83 -3.06 4.08 10.88
CA PHE A 83 -3.43 3.04 9.92
C PHE A 83 -4.87 2.56 10.16
N GLY A 84 -5.22 2.28 11.42
CA GLY A 84 -6.58 1.89 11.81
C GLY A 84 -7.64 2.92 11.43
N SER A 85 -7.38 4.21 11.70
CA SER A 85 -8.27 5.32 11.35
C SER A 85 -8.43 5.47 9.83
N VAL A 86 -7.33 5.42 9.07
CA VAL A 86 -7.38 5.52 7.61
C VAL A 86 -8.16 4.35 7.00
N MET A 87 -7.92 3.11 7.45
CA MET A 87 -8.68 1.95 6.99
C MET A 87 -10.16 2.05 7.37
N GLY A 88 -10.47 2.52 8.58
CA GLY A 88 -11.84 2.77 9.01
C GLY A 88 -12.57 3.75 8.10
N ILE A 89 -11.93 4.85 7.73
CA ILE A 89 -12.49 5.84 6.79
C ILE A 89 -12.71 5.20 5.41
N ILE A 90 -11.72 4.48 4.88
CA ILE A 90 -11.83 3.81 3.56
C ILE A 90 -13.02 2.84 3.54
N ILE A 91 -13.16 2.01 4.58
CA ILE A 91 -14.27 1.06 4.70
C ILE A 91 -15.62 1.80 4.78
N TYR A 92 -15.70 2.86 5.58
CA TYR A 92 -16.95 3.62 5.74
C TYR A 92 -17.39 4.28 4.44
N VAL A 93 -16.45 4.90 3.70
CA VAL A 93 -16.71 5.47 2.38
C VAL A 93 -17.10 4.38 1.38
N ALA A 94 -16.46 3.22 1.42
CA ALA A 94 -16.83 2.08 0.58
C ALA A 94 -18.29 1.64 0.82
N ILE A 95 -18.69 1.51 2.08
CA ILE A 95 -20.06 1.15 2.49
C ILE A 95 -21.05 2.22 2.02
N ALA A 96 -20.76 3.51 2.24
CA ALA A 96 -21.64 4.60 1.84
C ALA A 96 -21.91 4.58 0.32
N ILE A 97 -20.85 4.43 -0.49
CA ILE A 97 -20.97 4.33 -1.95
C ILE A 97 -21.73 3.05 -2.35
N PHE A 98 -21.47 1.92 -1.68
CA PHE A 98 -22.15 0.65 -1.97
C PHE A 98 -23.66 0.71 -1.73
N THR A 99 -24.08 1.36 -0.65
CA THR A 99 -25.48 1.51 -0.29
C THR A 99 -26.22 2.35 -1.32
N LEU A 100 -25.53 3.32 -1.92
CA LEU A 100 -26.04 4.19 -2.97
C LEU A 100 -26.05 3.55 -4.38
N ARG A 101 -25.64 2.28 -4.53
CA ARG A 101 -25.49 1.63 -5.86
C ARG A 101 -26.74 1.64 -6.74
N ASN A 102 -27.93 1.66 -6.14
CA ASN A 102 -29.19 1.69 -6.89
C ASN A 102 -29.51 3.09 -7.45
N ILE A 103 -28.94 4.15 -6.85
CA ILE A 103 -29.16 5.55 -7.22
C ILE A 103 -27.99 6.07 -8.07
N TYR A 104 -26.75 5.68 -7.72
CA TYR A 104 -25.54 6.05 -8.43
C TYR A 104 -24.71 4.81 -8.80
N PRO A 105 -25.22 3.97 -9.73
CA PRO A 105 -24.57 2.72 -10.11
C PRO A 105 -23.15 2.92 -10.67
N GLN A 106 -22.86 4.08 -11.27
CA GLN A 106 -21.55 4.43 -11.81
C GLN A 106 -20.42 4.46 -10.76
N TYR A 107 -20.75 4.66 -9.48
CA TYR A 107 -19.74 4.67 -8.40
C TYR A 107 -19.59 3.32 -7.69
N THR A 108 -20.44 2.34 -7.99
CA THR A 108 -20.33 0.98 -7.43
C THR A 108 -18.93 0.37 -7.61
N PRO A 109 -18.26 0.53 -8.77
CA PRO A 109 -16.85 0.15 -8.94
C PRO A 109 -15.90 0.73 -7.89
N MET A 110 -16.09 1.99 -7.52
CA MET A 110 -15.25 2.70 -6.55
C MET A 110 -15.45 2.17 -5.13
N SER A 111 -16.67 1.77 -4.79
CA SER A 111 -16.94 1.06 -3.55
C SER A 111 -16.16 -0.26 -3.46
N TYR A 112 -16.22 -1.08 -4.52
CA TYR A 112 -15.46 -2.34 -4.57
C TYR A 112 -13.95 -2.09 -4.49
N ALA A 113 -13.46 -1.04 -5.14
CA ALA A 113 -12.07 -0.63 -5.06
C ALA A 113 -11.64 -0.31 -3.62
N PHE A 114 -12.44 0.47 -2.90
CA PHE A 114 -12.14 0.80 -1.50
C PHE A 114 -12.22 -0.39 -0.57
N PHE A 115 -13.21 -1.28 -0.73
CA PHE A 115 -13.25 -2.53 0.03
C PHE A 115 -12.01 -3.39 -0.21
N PHE A 116 -11.59 -3.52 -1.45
CA PHE A 116 -10.43 -4.33 -1.80
C PHE A 116 -9.12 -3.74 -1.21
N THR A 117 -8.96 -2.42 -1.29
CA THR A 117 -7.82 -1.72 -0.69
C THR A 117 -7.78 -1.84 0.82
N ALA A 118 -8.94 -1.79 1.48
CA ALA A 118 -9.01 -2.04 2.91
C ALA A 118 -8.53 -3.45 3.27
N ILE A 119 -8.95 -4.47 2.51
CA ILE A 119 -8.51 -5.86 2.71
C ILE A 119 -7.00 -6.00 2.51
N ILE A 120 -6.44 -5.49 1.40
CA ILE A 120 -5.00 -5.55 1.17
C ILE A 120 -4.25 -4.81 2.28
N GLY A 121 -4.71 -3.62 2.64
CA GLY A 121 -4.12 -2.83 3.71
C GLY A 121 -4.03 -3.64 4.99
N ILE A 122 -5.14 -4.25 5.42
CA ILE A 122 -5.19 -5.09 6.63
C ILE A 122 -4.22 -6.28 6.52
N ILE A 123 -4.13 -6.94 5.36
CA ILE A 123 -3.18 -8.04 5.14
C ILE A 123 -1.74 -7.55 5.30
N ILE A 124 -1.36 -6.45 4.64
CA ILE A 124 -0.02 -5.87 4.75
C ILE A 124 0.27 -5.51 6.21
N PHE A 125 -0.67 -4.87 6.89
CA PHE A 125 -0.55 -4.52 8.28
C PHE A 125 -0.32 -5.74 9.18
N LEU A 126 -1.07 -6.84 8.98
CA LEU A 126 -0.88 -8.09 9.72
C LEU A 126 0.50 -8.70 9.45
N ILE A 127 0.94 -8.75 8.19
CA ILE A 127 2.26 -9.27 7.82
C ILE A 127 3.38 -8.44 8.46
N SER A 128 3.29 -7.11 8.36
CA SER A 128 4.25 -6.19 8.98
C SER A 128 4.30 -6.43 10.49
N ARG A 129 3.14 -6.45 11.16
CA ARG A 129 3.07 -6.67 12.61
C ARG A 129 3.68 -8.00 13.03
N ILE A 130 3.42 -9.08 12.28
CA ILE A 130 4.00 -10.41 12.56
C ILE A 130 5.52 -10.37 12.36
N TYR A 131 6.00 -9.74 11.29
CA TYR A 131 7.43 -9.60 11.01
C TYR A 131 8.15 -8.81 12.11
N PHE A 132 7.65 -7.63 12.47
CA PHE A 132 8.24 -6.78 13.50
C PHE A 132 8.21 -7.43 14.88
N LYS A 133 7.07 -8.01 15.27
CA LYS A 133 6.97 -8.77 16.54
C LYS A 133 7.99 -9.90 16.60
N ARG A 134 8.28 -10.60 15.50
CA ARG A 134 9.30 -11.67 15.49
C ARG A 134 10.73 -11.16 15.54
N LYS A 135 11.00 -9.95 15.05
CA LYS A 135 12.35 -9.41 14.90
C LYS A 135 12.80 -8.57 16.09
N TYR A 136 11.87 -7.88 16.76
CA TYR A 136 12.17 -6.90 17.82
C TYR A 136 11.56 -7.28 19.18
N SER A 137 10.89 -8.41 19.30
CA SER A 137 10.48 -8.95 20.60
C SER A 137 11.61 -9.83 21.15
N GLU A 138 12.63 -9.19 21.70
CA GLU A 138 13.33 -9.71 22.89
C GLU A 138 12.61 -9.18 24.14
#